data_AF-A0A2T0MLL7-F1
#
_entry.id   AF-A0A2T0MLL7-F1
#
_cell.length_a   1.000
_cell.length_b   1.000
_cell.length_c   1.000
_cell.angle_alpha   90.00
_cell.angle_beta   90.00
_cell.angle_gamma   90.00
#
_symmetry.space_group_name_H-M   'P 1'
#
loop_
_entity.id
_entity.type
_entity.pdbx_description
1 polymer ?
#
loop_
_entity_poly.entity_id
_entity_poly.type
_entity_poly.pdbx_seq_one_letter_code
_entity_poly.pdbx_strand_id
1 'polypeptide(L)'
;MRKIDCVYSGRRCLVSRVACWLLAVITVAGAVRPAAAEVVPAPRDQIGVYHWGPTAAAWPGTPDKLTWGADAVAALGSRTIRVALSTRDDYKVNNSKSALSAIAGQPAYAKLFTDSRFSTYLLTVYSADDLTGNWSDGYSKAEQDAGRAEMAQLGTYLLKTYQNKKFIILNWEGDNALSAFPSSDATAWDGYVKWATARVHGVRDARAAVPAATSRISSGLEFNAIKRLDSGAACDTTTNKCVISYVAPRVDADYYSYSSWQSLDSDGSRLTRDLTVAYDLVSATRPAVTHANFLVGEFGAARDINGECKAAAQVRATVAALEAWGASYGIFWQAFDNDPASGIYDGFGAYRRDRSLSLSGQTLENLYATGTPTVPAATCAAINAGGVVNGKTFKPVIHPGDVISIFGSGFSASGNIVWIKQGAKSYQIKAGSPWWHESAGQINATLPAGVVTGRNVNVYVTRSDARVSNGQLIDITPS
;
A
#
# COMPACT_ATOMS: atom_id res chain seq x y z
N MET A 1 -61.37 0.89 16.89
CA MET A 1 -61.82 1.68 15.71
C MET A 1 -60.82 1.40 14.59
N ARG A 2 -61.11 0.84 13.42
CA ARG A 2 -62.35 0.49 12.70
C ARG A 2 -62.21 -0.93 12.13
N LYS A 3 -63.31 -1.68 12.17
CA LYS A 3 -63.58 -2.91 11.42
C LYS A 3 -63.93 -2.57 9.97
N ILE A 4 -63.68 -3.48 9.03
CA ILE A 4 -64.57 -3.75 7.90
C ILE A 4 -64.65 -5.28 7.73
N ASP A 5 -65.85 -5.81 7.95
CA ASP A 5 -66.33 -7.14 7.56
C ASP A 5 -67.09 -7.00 6.22
N CYS A 6 -67.04 -8.00 5.32
CA CYS A 6 -68.17 -8.36 4.44
C CYS A 6 -67.99 -9.72 3.70
N VAL A 7 -68.61 -10.75 4.28
CA VAL A 7 -69.50 -11.84 3.77
C VAL A 7 -69.69 -12.10 2.25
N TYR A 8 -69.52 -13.39 1.88
CA TYR A 8 -70.17 -14.30 0.89
C TYR A 8 -70.79 -13.80 -0.44
N SER A 9 -70.41 -14.48 -1.54
CA SER A 9 -71.39 -15.12 -2.47
C SER A 9 -70.71 -16.25 -3.29
N GLY A 10 -71.40 -17.36 -3.51
CA GLY A 10 -70.90 -18.54 -4.21
C GLY A 10 -71.18 -18.56 -5.72
N ARG A 11 -70.41 -19.38 -6.45
CA ARG A 11 -70.80 -20.05 -7.71
C ARG A 11 -69.85 -21.23 -7.99
N ARG A 12 -70.45 -22.35 -8.42
CA ARG A 12 -69.78 -23.59 -8.87
C ARG A 12 -69.22 -23.44 -10.29
N CYS A 13 -68.37 -24.41 -10.67
CA CYS A 13 -67.97 -24.88 -12.01
C CYS A 13 -66.56 -24.48 -12.49
N LEU A 14 -65.59 -25.39 -12.39
CA LEU A 14 -65.13 -26.29 -13.47
C LEU A 14 -63.81 -26.95 -13.02
N VAL A 15 -63.79 -28.28 -12.95
CA VAL A 15 -62.55 -29.05 -12.75
C VAL A 15 -61.81 -29.07 -14.09
N SER A 16 -60.77 -28.26 -14.23
CA SER A 16 -59.81 -28.36 -15.34
C SER A 16 -58.51 -28.97 -14.82
N ARG A 17 -58.15 -30.11 -15.40
CA ARG A 17 -56.89 -30.82 -15.15
C ARG A 17 -55.74 -29.99 -15.74
N VAL A 18 -55.06 -29.20 -14.91
CA VAL A 18 -53.78 -28.59 -15.26
C VAL A 18 -52.68 -29.51 -14.71
N ALA A 19 -51.93 -30.11 -15.63
CA ALA A 19 -50.73 -30.87 -15.33
C ALA A 19 -49.69 -29.93 -14.69
N CYS A 20 -49.41 -30.16 -13.41
CA CYS A 20 -48.37 -29.48 -12.66
C CYS A 20 -47.02 -30.05 -13.10
N TRP A 21 -46.33 -29.36 -14.02
CA TRP A 21 -44.92 -29.59 -14.27
C TRP A 21 -44.13 -29.00 -13.10
N LEU A 22 -43.84 -29.83 -12.10
CA LEU A 22 -42.84 -29.58 -11.07
C LEU A 22 -41.45 -29.61 -11.75
N LEU A 23 -41.00 -28.46 -12.22
CA LEU A 23 -39.58 -28.20 -12.46
C LEU A 23 -38.91 -28.16 -11.09
N ALA A 24 -38.36 -29.30 -10.67
CA ALA A 24 -37.40 -29.35 -9.58
C ALA A 24 -36.15 -28.59 -10.02
N VAL A 25 -36.10 -27.29 -9.71
CA VAL A 25 -34.84 -26.55 -9.68
C VAL A 25 -34.04 -27.12 -8.52
N ILE A 26 -33.20 -28.10 -8.82
CA ILE A 26 -32.16 -28.57 -7.90
C ILE A 26 -31.15 -27.43 -7.82
N THR A 27 -31.36 -26.50 -6.89
CA THR A 27 -30.30 -25.61 -6.41
C THR A 27 -29.29 -26.50 -5.71
N VAL A 28 -28.28 -26.95 -6.46
CA VAL A 28 -27.05 -27.48 -5.88
C VAL A 28 -26.37 -26.31 -5.19
N ALA A 29 -26.78 -26.01 -3.96
CA ALA A 29 -26.01 -25.20 -3.04
C ALA A 29 -24.78 -26.02 -2.61
N GLY A 30 -23.87 -26.25 -3.55
CA GLY A 30 -22.55 -26.78 -3.24
C GLY A 30 -21.90 -25.77 -2.32
N ALA A 31 -21.65 -26.16 -1.07
CA ALA A 31 -20.87 -25.36 -0.14
C ALA A 31 -19.49 -25.12 -0.77
N VAL A 32 -19.31 -23.96 -1.40
CA VAL A 32 -18.03 -23.53 -1.93
C VAL A 32 -17.13 -23.34 -0.71
N ARG A 33 -16.25 -24.31 -0.47
CA ARG A 33 -15.27 -24.22 0.61
C ARG A 33 -14.43 -22.95 0.40
N PRO A 34 -14.10 -22.20 1.46
CA PRO A 34 -13.07 -21.16 1.36
C PRO A 34 -11.82 -21.77 0.74
N ALA A 35 -11.14 -21.01 -0.12
CA ALA A 35 -9.93 -21.50 -0.75
C ALA A 35 -8.93 -21.90 0.35
N ALA A 36 -8.40 -23.12 0.25
CA ALA A 36 -7.32 -23.54 1.13
C ALA A 36 -6.19 -22.51 1.03
N ALA A 37 -5.54 -22.21 2.16
CA ALA A 37 -4.39 -21.33 2.18
C ALA A 37 -3.38 -21.82 1.13
N GLU A 38 -3.00 -20.94 0.21
CA GLU A 38 -2.02 -21.28 -0.82
C GLU A 38 -0.66 -21.53 -0.16
N VAL A 39 0.13 -22.41 -0.78
CA VAL A 39 1.53 -22.60 -0.38
C VAL A 39 2.25 -21.27 -0.48
N VAL A 40 2.95 -20.89 0.58
CA VAL A 40 3.78 -19.68 0.61
C VAL A 40 4.77 -19.74 -0.56
N PRO A 41 4.81 -18.73 -1.45
CA PRO A 41 5.74 -18.71 -2.58
C PRO A 41 7.20 -18.77 -2.13
N ALA A 42 8.10 -19.12 -3.04
CA ALA A 42 9.53 -18.95 -2.79
C ALA A 42 9.84 -17.46 -2.51
N PRO A 43 10.87 -17.13 -1.70
CA PRO A 43 11.26 -15.75 -1.35
C PRO A 43 11.24 -14.75 -2.51
N ARG A 44 11.78 -15.16 -3.67
CA ARG A 44 11.84 -14.36 -4.89
C ARG A 44 10.45 -13.98 -5.45
N ASP A 45 9.48 -14.87 -5.32
CA ASP A 45 8.09 -14.66 -5.78
C ASP A 45 7.20 -14.06 -4.69
N GLN A 46 7.63 -14.13 -3.43
CA GLN A 46 6.92 -13.65 -2.26
C GLN A 46 7.00 -12.13 -2.13
N ILE A 47 8.14 -11.52 -2.45
CA ILE A 47 8.36 -10.07 -2.31
C ILE A 47 8.12 -9.34 -3.64
N GLY A 48 7.12 -8.47 -3.69
CA GLY A 48 6.85 -7.59 -4.82
C GLY A 48 7.22 -6.14 -4.56
N VAL A 49 7.01 -5.30 -5.58
CA VAL A 49 7.20 -3.84 -5.49
C VAL A 49 5.91 -3.15 -5.93
N TYR A 50 5.50 -2.13 -5.18
CA TYR A 50 4.37 -1.28 -5.56
C TYR A 50 4.82 -0.23 -6.57
N HIS A 51 4.20 -0.19 -7.74
CA HIS A 51 4.27 0.94 -8.65
C HIS A 51 2.95 1.72 -8.63
N TRP A 52 2.88 2.83 -7.89
CA TRP A 52 1.69 3.68 -7.85
C TRP A 52 2.02 5.16 -8.01
N GLY A 53 1.29 5.83 -8.92
CA GLY A 53 1.26 7.28 -9.01
C GLY A 53 2.63 7.93 -9.23
N PRO A 54 3.48 7.41 -10.15
CA PRO A 54 4.80 8.00 -10.37
C PRO A 54 4.66 9.47 -10.77
N THR A 55 5.46 10.32 -10.13
CA THR A 55 5.46 11.75 -10.41
C THR A 55 6.01 12.03 -11.80
N ALA A 56 5.61 13.17 -12.38
CA ALA A 56 6.01 13.54 -13.73
C ALA A 56 7.54 13.72 -13.84
N ALA A 57 8.22 14.17 -12.78
CA ALA A 57 9.66 14.41 -12.83
C ALA A 57 10.50 13.14 -13.05
N ALA A 58 10.03 11.98 -12.60
CA ALA A 58 10.74 10.72 -12.79
C ALA A 58 10.44 10.06 -14.16
N TRP A 59 9.33 10.43 -14.80
CA TRP A 59 8.84 9.76 -16.00
C TRP A 59 9.34 10.44 -17.29
N PRO A 60 10.00 9.72 -18.22
CA PRO A 60 10.57 10.30 -19.43
C PRO A 60 9.56 10.64 -20.55
N GLY A 61 8.26 10.48 -20.32
CA GLY A 61 7.19 10.74 -21.29
C GLY A 61 6.85 9.56 -22.22
N THR A 62 7.74 8.57 -22.37
CA THR A 62 7.47 7.31 -23.08
C THR A 62 8.32 6.17 -22.50
N PRO A 63 7.80 4.92 -22.37
CA PRO A 63 6.42 4.48 -22.65
C PRO A 63 5.42 5.08 -21.65
N ASP A 64 4.15 4.67 -21.67
CA ASP A 64 3.17 5.09 -20.66
C ASP A 64 3.66 4.79 -19.22
N LYS A 65 3.13 5.52 -18.23
CA LYS A 65 3.59 5.43 -16.85
C LYS A 65 3.46 4.04 -16.24
N LEU A 66 2.44 3.26 -16.61
CA LEU A 66 2.23 1.91 -16.09
C LEU A 66 3.31 0.98 -16.63
N THR A 67 3.49 0.96 -17.95
CA THR A 67 4.54 0.19 -18.63
C THR A 67 5.92 0.58 -18.12
N TRP A 68 6.22 1.87 -18.02
CA TRP A 68 7.52 2.37 -17.60
C TRP A 68 7.92 1.87 -16.20
N GLY A 69 6.99 1.89 -15.24
CA GLY A 69 7.28 1.36 -13.92
C GLY A 69 7.26 -0.15 -13.83
N ALA A 70 6.40 -0.82 -14.59
CA ALA A 70 6.44 -2.28 -14.73
C ALA A 70 7.81 -2.75 -15.26
N ASP A 71 8.38 -2.07 -16.25
CA ASP A 71 9.71 -2.37 -16.77
C ASP A 71 10.80 -2.21 -15.71
N ALA A 72 10.69 -1.19 -14.85
CA ALA A 72 11.64 -0.99 -13.76
C ALA A 72 11.51 -2.05 -12.64
N VAL A 73 10.29 -2.44 -12.28
CA VAL A 73 10.06 -3.52 -11.31
C VAL A 73 10.57 -4.86 -11.87
N ALA A 74 10.32 -5.15 -13.14
CA ALA A 74 10.83 -6.34 -13.80
C ALA A 74 12.37 -6.34 -13.89
N ALA A 75 12.98 -5.17 -14.09
CA ALA A 75 14.44 -5.02 -14.14
C ALA A 75 15.12 -5.33 -12.80
N LEU A 76 14.42 -5.18 -11.66
CA LEU A 76 14.93 -5.67 -10.36
C LEU A 76 14.99 -7.21 -10.31
N GLY A 77 14.22 -7.90 -11.15
CA GLY A 77 14.06 -9.36 -11.13
C GLY A 77 12.81 -9.85 -10.39
N SER A 78 11.96 -8.93 -9.92
CA SER A 78 10.69 -9.25 -9.26
C SER A 78 9.71 -9.88 -10.25
N ARG A 79 9.02 -10.91 -9.79
CA ARG A 79 7.91 -11.58 -10.52
C ARG A 79 6.54 -11.22 -9.95
N THR A 80 6.53 -10.37 -8.92
CA THR A 80 5.34 -9.89 -8.21
C THR A 80 5.31 -8.37 -8.25
N ILE A 81 4.20 -7.81 -8.72
CA ILE A 81 4.01 -6.35 -8.81
C ILE A 81 2.67 -5.97 -8.20
N ARG A 82 2.64 -4.85 -7.49
CA ARG A 82 1.39 -4.20 -7.09
C ARG A 82 1.17 -2.96 -7.93
N VAL A 83 -0.04 -2.78 -8.45
CA VAL A 83 -0.45 -1.59 -9.22
C VAL A 83 -1.88 -1.19 -8.86
N ALA A 84 -2.23 0.07 -9.08
CA ALA A 84 -3.62 0.50 -9.04
C ALA A 84 -4.35 0.05 -10.30
N LEU A 85 -5.65 -0.27 -10.18
CA LEU A 85 -6.56 -0.46 -11.29
C LEU A 85 -7.90 0.16 -10.89
N SER A 86 -8.11 1.40 -11.31
CA SER A 86 -9.31 2.14 -10.90
C SER A 86 -9.81 3.07 -11.99
N THR A 87 -11.03 3.56 -11.81
CA THR A 87 -11.57 4.63 -12.64
C THR A 87 -10.81 5.95 -12.48
N ARG A 88 -10.08 6.14 -11.36
CA ARG A 88 -9.06 7.18 -11.22
C ARG A 88 -7.85 6.82 -12.10
N ASP A 89 -7.59 7.64 -13.10
CA ASP A 89 -6.51 7.40 -14.05
C ASP A 89 -5.13 7.83 -13.50
N ASP A 90 -4.59 7.01 -12.60
CA ASP A 90 -3.30 7.21 -11.93
C ASP A 90 -2.11 7.14 -12.89
N TYR A 91 -2.25 6.41 -14.00
CA TYR A 91 -1.18 6.22 -14.99
C TYR A 91 -1.39 6.99 -16.30
N LYS A 92 -2.52 7.68 -16.47
CA LYS A 92 -2.90 8.35 -17.73
C LYS A 92 -3.07 7.39 -18.90
N VAL A 93 -3.64 6.22 -18.63
CA VAL A 93 -3.88 5.12 -19.58
C VAL A 93 -5.35 4.67 -19.62
N ASN A 94 -6.19 5.21 -18.74
CA ASN A 94 -7.61 4.93 -18.72
C ASN A 94 -8.38 6.00 -19.51
N ASN A 95 -8.73 5.70 -20.76
CA ASN A 95 -9.48 6.58 -21.67
C ASN A 95 -10.98 6.71 -21.27
N SER A 96 -11.25 7.16 -20.04
CA SER A 96 -12.59 7.40 -19.49
C SER A 96 -13.53 6.17 -19.46
N LYS A 97 -12.98 4.96 -19.33
CA LYS A 97 -13.80 3.76 -19.14
C LYS A 97 -14.30 3.70 -17.68
N SER A 98 -15.58 3.39 -17.50
CA SER A 98 -16.21 3.28 -16.18
C SER A 98 -16.11 1.87 -15.58
N ALA A 99 -16.20 0.82 -16.40
CA ALA A 99 -16.16 -0.55 -15.91
C ALA A 99 -14.72 -1.06 -15.72
N LEU A 100 -14.44 -1.65 -14.56
CA LEU A 100 -13.11 -2.17 -14.21
C LEU A 100 -12.56 -3.21 -15.20
N SER A 101 -13.41 -4.09 -15.75
CA SER A 101 -13.01 -5.07 -16.76
C SER A 101 -12.54 -4.41 -18.06
N ALA A 102 -13.15 -3.30 -18.46
CA ALA A 102 -12.74 -2.53 -19.63
C ALA A 102 -11.43 -1.76 -19.40
N ILE A 103 -11.13 -1.38 -18.16
CA ILE A 103 -9.83 -0.80 -17.77
C ILE A 103 -8.75 -1.87 -17.83
N ALA A 104 -9.01 -3.07 -17.27
CA ALA A 104 -8.10 -4.21 -17.32
C ALA A 104 -7.75 -4.67 -18.75
N GLY A 105 -8.58 -4.35 -19.73
CA GLY A 105 -8.36 -4.63 -21.15
C GLY A 105 -7.70 -3.49 -21.94
N GLN A 106 -7.37 -2.35 -21.31
CA GLN A 106 -6.64 -1.29 -22.00
C GLN A 106 -5.25 -1.76 -22.42
N PRO A 107 -4.67 -1.23 -23.53
CA PRO A 107 -3.38 -1.69 -24.04
C PRO A 107 -2.25 -1.73 -22.99
N ALA A 108 -2.17 -0.74 -22.09
CA ALA A 108 -1.15 -0.70 -21.04
C ALA A 108 -1.33 -1.82 -19.99
N TYR A 109 -2.56 -2.06 -19.52
CA TYR A 109 -2.85 -3.16 -18.60
C TYR A 109 -2.73 -4.52 -19.27
N ALA A 110 -3.20 -4.66 -20.51
CA ALA A 110 -3.04 -5.89 -21.27
C ALA A 110 -1.57 -6.24 -21.49
N LYS A 111 -0.73 -5.24 -21.80
CA LYS A 111 0.72 -5.41 -21.88
C LYS A 111 1.31 -5.88 -20.54
N LEU A 112 0.94 -5.24 -19.43
CA LEU A 112 1.37 -5.66 -18.09
C LEU A 112 0.97 -7.11 -17.79
N PHE A 113 -0.31 -7.47 -18.00
CA PHE A 113 -0.84 -8.76 -17.59
C PHE A 113 -0.40 -9.92 -18.49
N THR A 114 -0.01 -9.65 -19.73
CA THR A 114 0.58 -10.64 -20.65
C THR A 114 2.09 -10.78 -20.48
N ASP A 115 2.75 -9.88 -19.74
CA ASP A 115 4.19 -9.90 -19.55
C ASP A 115 4.65 -11.17 -18.82
N SER A 116 5.46 -11.98 -19.50
CA SER A 116 5.98 -13.25 -18.96
C SER A 116 6.91 -13.08 -17.75
N ARG A 117 7.45 -11.88 -17.52
CA ARG A 117 8.32 -11.57 -16.38
C ARG A 117 7.55 -11.55 -15.05
N PHE A 118 6.23 -11.31 -15.10
CA PHE A 118 5.36 -11.31 -13.93
C PHE A 118 4.49 -12.57 -13.88
N SER A 119 4.32 -13.13 -12.68
CA SER A 119 3.38 -14.22 -12.41
C SER A 119 2.28 -13.83 -11.42
N THR A 120 2.53 -12.83 -10.58
CA THR A 120 1.59 -12.41 -9.54
C THR A 120 1.35 -10.90 -9.61
N TYR A 121 0.08 -10.51 -9.57
CA TYR A 121 -0.35 -9.11 -9.58
C TYR A 121 -1.23 -8.85 -8.37
N LEU A 122 -0.81 -7.92 -7.52
CA LEU A 122 -1.67 -7.33 -6.51
C LEU A 122 -2.30 -6.08 -7.12
N LEU A 123 -3.62 -6.02 -7.13
CA LEU A 123 -4.35 -4.92 -7.75
C LEU A 123 -5.09 -4.15 -6.67
N THR A 124 -4.75 -2.88 -6.51
CA THR A 124 -5.55 -1.95 -5.70
C THR A 124 -6.68 -1.42 -6.57
N VAL A 125 -7.89 -1.91 -6.31
CA VAL A 125 -9.03 -1.79 -7.22
C VAL A 125 -10.10 -0.87 -6.66
N TYR A 126 -10.50 0.14 -7.43
CA TYR A 126 -11.59 1.05 -7.09
C TYR A 126 -12.47 1.36 -8.31
N SER A 127 -13.76 1.07 -8.22
CA SER A 127 -14.76 1.55 -9.17
C SER A 127 -15.01 3.06 -9.00
N ALA A 128 -15.84 3.65 -9.86
CA ALA A 128 -16.25 5.05 -9.70
C ALA A 128 -16.97 5.28 -8.36
N ASP A 129 -17.86 4.37 -7.97
CA ASP A 129 -18.64 4.50 -6.73
C ASP A 129 -17.77 4.25 -5.49
N ASP A 130 -16.78 3.34 -5.59
CA ASP A 130 -15.84 3.11 -4.48
C ASP A 130 -15.06 4.39 -4.13
N LEU A 131 -14.70 5.19 -5.15
CA LEU A 131 -13.94 6.43 -4.97
C LEU A 131 -14.75 7.56 -4.31
N THR A 132 -16.08 7.47 -4.32
CA THR A 132 -16.94 8.43 -3.62
C THR A 132 -17.25 8.00 -2.19
N GLY A 133 -16.75 6.84 -1.75
CA GLY A 133 -17.02 6.33 -0.41
C GLY A 133 -18.49 5.95 -0.20
N ASN A 134 -19.16 5.42 -1.24
CA ASN A 134 -20.59 5.08 -1.23
C ASN A 134 -21.01 4.08 -0.13
N TRP A 135 -20.07 3.48 0.59
CA TRP A 135 -20.35 2.63 1.73
C TRP A 135 -20.62 3.39 3.03
N SER A 136 -20.28 4.69 3.11
CA SER A 136 -20.33 5.45 4.38
C SER A 136 -21.75 5.67 4.92
N ASP A 137 -22.77 5.55 4.08
CA ASP A 137 -24.18 5.70 4.46
C ASP A 137 -24.88 4.36 4.76
N GLY A 138 -24.11 3.28 4.86
CA GLY A 138 -24.59 1.96 5.25
C GLY A 138 -24.67 0.96 4.11
N TYR A 139 -24.35 1.37 2.87
CA TYR A 139 -24.18 0.51 1.69
C TYR A 139 -25.41 -0.37 1.40
N SER A 140 -26.36 0.20 0.68
CA SER A 140 -27.65 -0.41 0.36
C SER A 140 -27.51 -1.77 -0.34
N LYS A 141 -28.59 -2.56 -0.36
CA LYS A 141 -28.60 -3.85 -1.05
C LYS A 141 -28.30 -3.71 -2.55
N ALA A 142 -28.80 -2.65 -3.18
CA ALA A 142 -28.54 -2.37 -4.59
C ALA A 142 -27.05 -2.10 -4.85
N GLU A 143 -26.39 -1.33 -3.99
CA GLU A 143 -24.95 -1.06 -4.09
C GLU A 143 -24.12 -2.32 -3.82
N GLN A 144 -24.51 -3.15 -2.84
CA GLN A 144 -23.90 -4.46 -2.63
C GLN A 144 -23.97 -5.34 -3.88
N ASP A 145 -25.12 -5.39 -4.53
CA ASP A 145 -25.31 -6.19 -5.75
C ASP A 145 -24.50 -5.62 -6.93
N ALA A 146 -24.47 -4.30 -7.08
CA ALA A 146 -23.68 -3.62 -8.11
C ALA A 146 -22.17 -3.85 -7.93
N GLY A 147 -21.64 -3.59 -6.73
CA GLY A 147 -20.22 -3.78 -6.42
C GLY A 147 -19.79 -5.25 -6.51
N ARG A 148 -20.64 -6.19 -6.08
CA ARG A 148 -20.41 -7.63 -6.27
C ARG A 148 -20.34 -8.00 -7.75
N ALA A 149 -21.31 -7.52 -8.55
CA ALA A 149 -21.35 -7.80 -9.98
C ALA A 149 -20.13 -7.22 -10.71
N GLU A 150 -19.69 -6.01 -10.37
CA GLU A 150 -18.53 -5.38 -10.99
C GLU A 150 -17.24 -6.16 -10.70
N MET A 151 -17.02 -6.57 -9.44
CA MET A 151 -15.87 -7.42 -9.09
C MET A 151 -15.94 -8.79 -9.77
N ALA A 152 -17.13 -9.39 -9.90
CA ALA A 152 -17.31 -10.65 -10.62
C ALA A 152 -16.98 -10.52 -12.11
N GLN A 153 -17.39 -9.41 -12.74
CA GLN A 153 -17.08 -9.11 -14.14
C GLN A 153 -15.57 -8.90 -14.35
N LEU A 154 -14.92 -8.11 -13.50
CA LEU A 154 -13.47 -7.93 -13.52
C LEU A 154 -12.76 -9.27 -13.37
N GLY A 155 -13.09 -10.04 -12.33
CA GLY A 155 -12.44 -11.32 -12.06
C GLY A 155 -12.62 -12.33 -13.19
N THR A 156 -13.83 -12.43 -13.74
CA THR A 156 -14.12 -13.31 -14.88
C THR A 156 -13.31 -12.90 -16.11
N TYR A 157 -13.18 -11.60 -16.38
CA TYR A 157 -12.37 -11.09 -17.47
C TYR A 157 -10.89 -11.46 -17.29
N LEU A 158 -10.32 -11.22 -16.11
CA LEU A 158 -8.92 -11.55 -15.81
C LEU A 158 -8.64 -13.05 -15.98
N LEU A 159 -9.50 -13.90 -15.43
CA LEU A 159 -9.36 -15.37 -15.49
C LEU A 159 -9.47 -15.94 -16.91
N LYS A 160 -10.35 -15.38 -17.75
CA LYS A 160 -10.54 -15.84 -19.14
C LYS A 160 -9.46 -15.32 -20.09
N THR A 161 -8.98 -14.10 -19.85
CA THR A 161 -8.13 -13.38 -20.82
C THR A 161 -6.65 -13.67 -20.59
N TYR A 162 -6.21 -13.67 -19.33
CA TYR A 162 -4.79 -13.79 -18.99
C TYR A 162 -4.56 -15.14 -18.35
N GLN A 163 -3.79 -16.02 -19.00
CA GLN A 163 -3.54 -17.39 -18.56
C GLN A 163 -2.28 -17.48 -17.69
N ASN A 164 -2.26 -18.47 -16.79
CA ASN A 164 -1.12 -18.76 -15.91
C ASN A 164 -0.66 -17.58 -15.04
N LYS A 165 -1.60 -16.71 -14.64
CA LYS A 165 -1.37 -15.55 -13.77
C LYS A 165 -2.09 -15.70 -12.44
N LYS A 166 -1.59 -15.04 -11.41
CA LYS A 166 -2.25 -14.89 -10.11
C LYS A 166 -2.63 -13.43 -9.89
N PHE A 167 -3.89 -13.18 -9.58
CA PHE A 167 -4.41 -11.86 -9.28
C PHE A 167 -4.91 -11.80 -7.83
N ILE A 168 -4.55 -10.77 -7.08
CA ILE A 168 -5.06 -10.53 -5.73
C ILE A 168 -5.70 -9.14 -5.73
N ILE A 169 -7.02 -9.08 -5.52
CA ILE A 169 -7.80 -7.85 -5.56
C ILE A 169 -7.90 -7.25 -4.16
N LEU A 170 -7.41 -6.02 -4.00
CA LEU A 170 -7.27 -5.33 -2.70
C LEU A 170 -7.96 -3.96 -2.73
N ASN A 171 -8.37 -3.47 -1.56
CA ASN A 171 -8.52 -2.05 -1.31
C ASN A 171 -7.16 -1.41 -0.96
N TRP A 172 -7.13 -0.10 -0.74
CA TRP A 172 -6.02 0.58 -0.09
C TRP A 172 -6.40 0.94 1.34
N GLU A 173 -5.50 0.61 2.29
CA GLU A 173 -5.46 1.15 3.67
C GLU A 173 -6.84 1.47 4.28
N GLY A 174 -7.61 0.45 4.63
CA GLY A 174 -9.02 0.65 5.02
C GLY A 174 -9.21 1.53 6.25
N ASP A 175 -8.24 1.62 7.17
CA ASP A 175 -8.34 2.51 8.33
C ASP A 175 -8.20 3.99 7.92
N ASN A 176 -7.44 4.29 6.86
CA ASN A 176 -7.41 5.63 6.26
C ASN A 176 -8.74 5.96 5.59
N ALA A 177 -9.39 5.00 4.92
CA ALA A 177 -10.73 5.21 4.36
C ALA A 177 -11.77 5.52 5.45
N LEU A 178 -11.61 4.93 6.64
CA LEU A 178 -12.50 5.11 7.79
C LEU A 178 -12.07 6.24 8.74
N SER A 179 -10.97 6.96 8.47
CA SER A 179 -10.39 7.91 9.43
C SER A 179 -11.29 9.10 9.76
N ALA A 180 -12.22 9.43 8.86
CA ALA A 180 -13.21 10.49 9.06
C ALA A 180 -14.42 10.06 9.92
N PHE A 181 -14.57 8.76 10.21
CA PHE A 181 -15.73 8.21 10.91
C PHE A 181 -15.33 7.71 12.30
N PRO A 182 -15.92 8.24 13.38
CA PRO A 182 -15.62 7.76 14.73
C PRO A 182 -16.09 6.31 14.90
N SER A 183 -15.49 5.56 15.83
CA SER A 183 -15.88 4.15 16.12
C SER A 183 -17.36 3.98 16.44
N SER A 184 -18.02 5.02 16.97
CA SER A 184 -19.45 5.03 17.30
C SER A 184 -20.37 5.11 16.08
N ASP A 185 -19.86 5.46 14.90
CA ASP A 185 -20.64 5.53 13.67
C ASP A 185 -20.88 4.12 13.11
N ALA A 186 -21.89 3.43 13.66
CA ALA A 186 -22.23 2.09 13.23
C ALA A 186 -22.58 2.03 11.72
N THR A 187 -23.19 3.09 11.18
CA THR A 187 -23.61 3.15 9.77
C THR A 187 -22.42 3.01 8.83
N ALA A 188 -21.37 3.82 9.03
CA ALA A 188 -20.18 3.79 8.20
C ALA A 188 -19.39 2.49 8.37
N TRP A 189 -19.20 2.02 9.61
CA TRP A 189 -18.45 0.79 9.90
C TRP A 189 -19.15 -0.47 9.37
N ASP A 190 -20.47 -0.59 9.54
CA ASP A 190 -21.24 -1.72 9.00
C ASP A 190 -21.37 -1.62 7.46
N GLY A 191 -21.46 -0.41 6.93
CA GLY A 191 -21.38 -0.15 5.49
C GLY A 191 -20.07 -0.64 4.88
N TYR A 192 -18.94 -0.36 5.54
CA TYR A 192 -17.63 -0.84 5.11
C TYR A 192 -17.52 -2.38 5.16
N VAL A 193 -18.11 -3.03 6.17
CA VAL A 193 -18.21 -4.50 6.23
C VAL A 193 -18.98 -5.05 5.03
N LYS A 194 -20.14 -4.47 4.71
CA LYS A 194 -20.96 -4.89 3.56
C LYS A 194 -20.23 -4.66 2.23
N TRP A 195 -19.54 -3.53 2.10
CA TRP A 195 -18.72 -3.19 0.93
C TRP A 195 -17.59 -4.20 0.70
N ALA A 196 -16.79 -4.46 1.73
CA ALA A 196 -15.72 -5.45 1.66
C ALA A 196 -16.27 -6.86 1.35
N THR A 197 -17.39 -7.24 1.98
CA THR A 197 -18.06 -8.53 1.74
C THR A 197 -18.55 -8.67 0.30
N ALA A 198 -19.18 -7.64 -0.27
CA ALA A 198 -19.66 -7.65 -1.65
C ALA A 198 -18.52 -7.91 -2.64
N ARG A 199 -17.35 -7.29 -2.42
CA ARG A 199 -16.17 -7.46 -3.26
C ARG A 199 -15.58 -8.86 -3.18
N VAL A 200 -15.43 -9.40 -1.96
CA VAL A 200 -15.01 -10.79 -1.72
C VAL A 200 -15.94 -11.78 -2.43
N HIS A 201 -17.25 -11.58 -2.31
CA HIS A 201 -18.24 -12.42 -2.99
C HIS A 201 -18.15 -12.32 -4.51
N GLY A 202 -17.88 -11.13 -5.07
CA GLY A 202 -17.68 -10.98 -6.52
C GLY A 202 -16.47 -11.77 -7.03
N VAL A 203 -15.35 -11.76 -6.30
CA VAL A 203 -14.18 -12.59 -6.63
C VAL A 203 -14.52 -14.09 -6.55
N ARG A 204 -15.31 -14.51 -5.57
CA ARG A 204 -15.79 -15.90 -5.47
C ARG A 204 -16.66 -16.29 -6.66
N ASP A 205 -17.59 -15.42 -7.08
CA ASP A 205 -18.45 -15.65 -8.24
C ASP A 205 -17.64 -15.77 -9.52
N ALA A 206 -16.60 -14.94 -9.70
CA ALA A 206 -15.69 -15.03 -10.83
C ALA A 206 -14.98 -16.40 -10.90
N ARG A 207 -14.49 -16.92 -9.77
CA ARG A 207 -13.89 -18.27 -9.71
C ARG A 207 -14.91 -19.36 -10.08
N ALA A 208 -16.13 -19.26 -9.57
CA ALA A 208 -17.20 -20.21 -9.87
C ALA A 208 -17.64 -20.17 -11.34
N ALA A 209 -17.58 -19.00 -11.98
CA ALA A 209 -17.93 -18.83 -13.39
C ALA A 209 -16.85 -19.34 -14.37
N VAL A 210 -15.59 -19.51 -13.91
CA VAL A 210 -14.47 -19.95 -14.75
C VAL A 210 -13.65 -21.05 -14.03
N PRO A 211 -14.26 -22.19 -13.67
CA PRO A 211 -13.62 -23.20 -12.82
C PRO A 211 -12.42 -23.89 -13.48
N ALA A 212 -12.36 -23.88 -14.83
CA ALA A 212 -11.26 -24.45 -15.62
C ALA A 212 -10.15 -23.43 -15.95
N ALA A 213 -10.17 -22.24 -15.34
CA ALA A 213 -9.11 -21.24 -15.57
C ALA A 213 -7.74 -21.79 -15.12
N THR A 214 -6.70 -21.54 -15.92
CA THR A 214 -5.31 -21.81 -15.53
C THR A 214 -4.77 -20.72 -14.60
N SER A 215 -5.35 -19.52 -14.66
CA SER A 215 -5.08 -18.43 -13.74
C SER A 215 -5.83 -18.57 -12.42
N ARG A 216 -5.41 -17.78 -11.44
CA ARG A 216 -6.00 -17.72 -10.10
C ARG A 216 -6.36 -16.27 -9.78
N ILE A 217 -7.45 -16.11 -9.05
CA ILE A 217 -7.84 -14.83 -8.48
C ILE A 217 -8.23 -15.02 -7.02
N SER A 218 -7.77 -14.11 -6.18
CA SER A 218 -8.03 -14.08 -4.75
C SER A 218 -8.49 -12.69 -4.34
N SER A 219 -9.32 -12.63 -3.31
CA SER A 219 -9.75 -11.41 -2.65
C SER A 219 -8.81 -11.08 -1.50
N GLY A 220 -8.59 -9.80 -1.25
CA GLY A 220 -7.93 -9.37 -0.04
C GLY A 220 -8.56 -8.12 0.57
N LEU A 221 -8.41 -8.00 1.88
CA LEU A 221 -8.82 -6.85 2.68
C LEU A 221 -7.58 -6.20 3.29
N GLU A 222 -7.31 -4.95 2.91
CA GLU A 222 -6.18 -4.19 3.44
C GLU A 222 -6.56 -3.28 4.61
N PHE A 223 -5.72 -3.32 5.64
CA PHE A 223 -5.77 -2.48 6.83
C PHE A 223 -4.39 -1.85 7.07
N ASN A 224 -4.34 -0.77 7.84
CA ASN A 224 -3.12 -0.03 8.15
C ASN A 224 -3.00 0.37 9.63
N ALA A 225 -3.92 -0.12 10.47
CA ALA A 225 -3.89 0.09 11.91
C ALA A 225 -3.94 -1.23 12.71
N ILE A 226 -2.92 -1.44 13.55
CA ILE A 226 -2.94 -2.38 14.70
C ILE A 226 -3.19 -1.64 16.00
N LYS A 227 -2.94 -0.33 15.98
CA LYS A 227 -3.38 0.65 16.98
C LYS A 227 -4.05 1.80 16.26
N ARG A 228 -4.99 2.47 16.90
CA ARG A 228 -5.65 3.64 16.31
C ARG A 228 -4.66 4.72 15.88
N LEU A 229 -4.86 5.25 14.68
CA LEU A 229 -3.95 6.23 14.06
C LEU A 229 -3.95 7.58 14.78
N ASP A 230 -5.06 7.95 15.40
CA ASP A 230 -5.27 9.23 16.09
C ASP A 230 -4.79 9.21 17.55
N SER A 231 -5.05 8.12 18.28
CA SER A 231 -4.83 8.02 19.73
C SER A 231 -3.68 7.08 20.12
N GLY A 232 -3.26 6.18 19.23
CA GLY A 232 -2.34 5.09 19.55
C GLY A 232 -2.95 4.01 20.46
N ALA A 233 -4.25 4.07 20.76
CA ALA A 233 -4.94 3.06 21.55
C ALA A 233 -4.99 1.71 20.81
N ALA A 234 -5.00 0.61 21.56
CA ALA A 234 -5.13 -0.73 20.99
C ALA A 234 -6.47 -0.86 20.25
N CYS A 235 -6.46 -1.50 19.08
CA CYS A 235 -7.67 -1.74 18.33
C CYS A 235 -8.60 -2.72 19.06
N ASP A 236 -9.90 -2.42 19.09
CA ASP A 236 -10.95 -3.27 19.68
C ASP A 236 -12.22 -3.25 18.80
N THR A 237 -13.30 -3.89 19.24
CA THR A 237 -14.56 -3.98 18.46
C THR A 237 -15.59 -2.91 18.82
N THR A 238 -15.29 -2.03 19.77
CA THR A 238 -16.25 -1.09 20.37
C THR A 238 -15.76 0.35 20.27
N THR A 239 -14.83 0.74 21.12
CA THR A 239 -14.36 2.13 21.32
C THR A 239 -13.25 2.49 20.35
N ASN A 240 -12.34 1.56 20.08
CA ASN A 240 -11.15 1.77 19.27
C ASN A 240 -11.21 0.90 18.02
N LYS A 241 -12.29 1.00 17.25
CA LYS A 241 -12.45 0.21 16.03
C LYS A 241 -11.31 0.49 15.06
N CYS A 242 -10.78 -0.58 14.50
CA CYS A 242 -9.89 -0.62 13.35
C CYS A 242 -10.42 -1.67 12.37
N VAL A 243 -9.99 -1.62 11.12
CA VAL A 243 -10.39 -2.62 10.11
C VAL A 243 -10.01 -4.02 10.57
N ILE A 244 -8.84 -4.21 11.16
CA ILE A 244 -8.38 -5.52 11.63
C ILE A 244 -9.21 -6.10 12.79
N SER A 245 -9.72 -5.26 13.69
CA SER A 245 -10.48 -5.70 14.87
C SER A 245 -11.97 -5.80 14.60
N TYR A 246 -12.51 -4.95 13.71
CA TYR A 246 -13.95 -4.88 13.45
C TYR A 246 -14.36 -5.49 12.11
N VAL A 247 -13.67 -5.15 11.01
CA VAL A 247 -14.09 -5.54 9.67
C VAL A 247 -13.57 -6.93 9.30
N ALA A 248 -12.27 -7.18 9.46
CA ALA A 248 -11.62 -8.42 9.04
C ALA A 248 -12.24 -9.70 9.65
N PRO A 249 -12.64 -9.74 10.93
CA PRO A 249 -13.36 -10.88 11.51
C PRO A 249 -14.71 -11.19 10.84
N ARG A 250 -15.33 -10.21 10.18
CA ARG A 250 -16.67 -10.29 9.56
C ARG A 250 -16.63 -10.50 8.05
N VAL A 251 -15.44 -10.48 7.44
CA VAL A 251 -15.26 -10.55 5.99
C VAL A 251 -14.43 -11.78 5.63
N ASP A 252 -14.98 -12.60 4.74
CA ASP A 252 -14.40 -13.88 4.31
C ASP A 252 -13.37 -13.76 3.19
N ALA A 253 -12.44 -12.81 3.33
CA ALA A 253 -11.37 -12.57 2.37
C ALA A 253 -10.39 -13.75 2.31
N ASP A 254 -9.82 -14.00 1.12
CA ASP A 254 -8.76 -15.01 0.97
C ASP A 254 -7.45 -14.53 1.64
N TYR A 255 -7.19 -13.22 1.60
CA TYR A 255 -6.04 -12.57 2.23
C TYR A 255 -6.39 -11.35 3.11
N TYR A 256 -5.60 -11.14 4.16
CA TYR A 256 -5.58 -9.94 4.99
C TYR A 256 -4.25 -9.21 4.80
N SER A 257 -4.32 -8.00 4.24
CA SER A 257 -3.15 -7.21 3.85
C SER A 257 -2.84 -6.16 4.90
N TYR A 258 -1.64 -6.18 5.46
CA TYR A 258 -1.21 -5.16 6.42
C TYR A 258 -0.29 -4.13 5.74
N SER A 259 -0.74 -2.89 5.60
CA SER A 259 0.14 -1.76 5.32
C SER A 259 0.87 -1.37 6.60
N SER A 260 2.13 -1.79 6.72
CA SER A 260 2.82 -1.95 8.01
C SER A 260 3.58 -0.70 8.47
N TRP A 261 3.08 0.50 8.15
CA TRP A 261 3.72 1.76 8.52
C TRP A 261 3.80 1.97 10.04
N GLN A 262 2.87 1.39 10.81
CA GLN A 262 2.96 1.38 12.27
C GLN A 262 3.99 0.41 12.82
N SER A 263 4.59 -0.45 12.00
CA SER A 263 5.47 -1.53 12.45
C SER A 263 6.92 -1.39 12.02
N LEU A 264 7.31 -0.21 11.53
CA LEU A 264 8.68 0.07 11.18
C LEU A 264 9.60 0.09 12.41
N ASP A 265 10.59 -0.78 12.43
CA ASP A 265 11.69 -0.81 13.40
C ASP A 265 12.98 -1.28 12.72
N SER A 266 14.06 -1.51 13.48
CA SER A 266 15.37 -1.86 12.91
C SER A 266 15.56 -3.35 12.63
N ASP A 267 14.75 -4.23 13.23
CA ASP A 267 14.99 -5.68 13.27
C ASP A 267 13.78 -6.54 12.85
N GLY A 268 12.63 -5.94 12.55
CA GLY A 268 11.41 -6.63 12.15
C GLY A 268 10.63 -7.26 13.31
N SER A 269 11.08 -7.10 14.55
CA SER A 269 10.42 -7.70 15.73
C SER A 269 9.04 -7.11 15.98
N ARG A 270 8.87 -5.81 15.74
CA ARG A 270 7.59 -5.12 15.82
C ARG A 270 6.62 -5.61 14.75
N LEU A 271 7.09 -5.78 13.51
CA LEU A 271 6.26 -6.35 12.45
C LEU A 271 5.74 -7.74 12.83
N THR A 272 6.63 -8.61 13.33
CA THR A 272 6.27 -9.96 13.78
C THR A 272 5.17 -9.92 14.84
N ARG A 273 5.34 -9.11 15.89
CA ARG A 273 4.35 -8.96 16.96
C ARG A 273 3.03 -8.43 16.44
N ASP A 274 3.07 -7.40 15.61
CA ASP A 274 1.89 -6.72 15.11
C ASP A 274 1.09 -7.61 14.13
N LEU A 275 1.78 -8.43 13.32
CA LEU A 275 1.14 -9.48 12.51
C LEU A 275 0.50 -10.58 13.37
N THR A 276 1.15 -11.00 14.45
CA THR A 276 0.55 -11.96 15.40
C THR A 276 -0.73 -11.40 16.04
N VAL A 277 -0.74 -10.13 16.44
CA VAL A 277 -1.95 -9.46 16.94
C VAL A 277 -3.05 -9.46 15.88
N ALA A 278 -2.71 -9.15 14.62
CA ALA A 278 -3.66 -9.19 13.50
C ALA A 278 -4.26 -10.59 13.32
N TYR A 279 -3.40 -11.61 13.35
CA TYR A 279 -3.79 -13.00 13.24
C TYR A 279 -4.71 -13.44 14.38
N ASP A 280 -4.38 -13.12 15.63
CA ASP A 280 -5.18 -13.49 16.80
C ASP A 280 -6.59 -12.88 16.73
N LEU A 281 -6.71 -11.63 16.30
CA LEU A 281 -7.99 -10.95 16.14
C LEU A 281 -8.89 -11.61 15.09
N VAL A 282 -8.32 -12.00 13.95
CA VAL A 282 -9.09 -12.62 12.86
C VAL A 282 -9.41 -14.08 13.18
N SER A 283 -8.40 -14.85 13.60
CA SER A 283 -8.52 -16.29 13.85
C SER A 283 -9.47 -16.62 14.99
N ALA A 284 -9.67 -15.72 15.96
CA ALA A 284 -10.66 -15.86 17.04
C ALA A 284 -12.09 -16.10 16.54
N THR A 285 -12.44 -15.56 15.37
CA THR A 285 -13.76 -15.75 14.74
C THR A 285 -13.69 -16.66 13.51
N ARG A 286 -12.50 -16.83 12.95
CA ARG A 286 -12.24 -17.54 11.69
C ARG A 286 -11.09 -18.53 11.88
N PRO A 287 -11.30 -19.64 12.58
CA PRO A 287 -10.23 -20.59 12.95
C PRO A 287 -9.57 -21.30 11.77
N ALA A 288 -10.14 -21.20 10.56
CA ALA A 288 -9.52 -21.70 9.33
C ALA A 288 -8.43 -20.75 8.76
N VAL A 289 -8.35 -19.51 9.26
CA VAL A 289 -7.31 -18.56 8.88
C VAL A 289 -5.98 -19.01 9.45
N THR A 290 -4.94 -18.95 8.62
CA THR A 290 -3.54 -19.27 8.97
C THR A 290 -2.66 -18.06 8.66
N HIS A 291 -1.37 -18.11 9.04
CA HIS A 291 -0.42 -17.05 8.67
C HIS A 291 -0.31 -16.85 7.16
N ALA A 292 -0.49 -17.92 6.36
CA ALA A 292 -0.48 -17.83 4.90
C ALA A 292 -1.67 -17.03 4.34
N ASN A 293 -2.73 -16.76 5.12
CA ASN A 293 -3.79 -15.84 4.72
C ASN A 293 -3.42 -14.37 4.96
N PHE A 294 -2.25 -14.06 5.50
CA PHE A 294 -1.79 -12.68 5.66
C PHE A 294 -0.75 -12.32 4.62
N LEU A 295 -0.70 -11.04 4.29
CA LEU A 295 0.34 -10.43 3.47
C LEU A 295 0.70 -9.05 4.03
N VAL A 296 1.92 -8.59 3.78
CA VAL A 296 2.35 -7.22 4.11
C VAL A 296 2.16 -6.37 2.86
N GLY A 297 1.08 -5.60 2.85
CA GLY A 297 0.61 -4.85 1.70
C GLY A 297 1.48 -3.66 1.33
N GLU A 298 2.14 -3.06 2.31
CA GLU A 298 3.13 -2.01 2.12
C GLU A 298 4.16 -2.08 3.25
N PHE A 299 5.44 -2.03 2.89
CA PHE A 299 6.53 -1.79 3.82
C PHE A 299 7.65 -1.00 3.15
N GLY A 300 8.49 -0.34 3.94
CA GLY A 300 9.64 0.39 3.44
C GLY A 300 10.27 1.24 4.53
N ALA A 301 11.29 2.00 4.15
CA ALA A 301 11.96 2.92 5.07
C ALA A 301 12.39 4.18 4.32
N ALA A 302 11.93 5.33 4.80
CA ALA A 302 12.27 6.62 4.21
C ALA A 302 13.76 6.91 4.39
N ARG A 303 14.47 7.14 3.30
CA ARG A 303 15.92 7.43 3.33
C ARG A 303 16.24 8.80 3.88
N ASP A 304 15.35 9.78 3.76
CA ASP A 304 15.59 11.12 4.28
C ASP A 304 15.48 11.23 5.81
N ILE A 305 14.98 10.18 6.48
CA ILE A 305 15.01 10.02 7.93
C ILE A 305 16.07 9.01 8.34
N ASN A 306 16.08 7.83 7.72
CA ASN A 306 16.93 6.74 8.17
C ASN A 306 18.35 6.80 7.59
N GLY A 307 18.54 7.44 6.44
CA GLY A 307 19.72 7.30 5.61
C GLY A 307 19.71 6.00 4.81
N GLU A 308 20.56 5.92 3.79
CA GLU A 308 20.60 4.80 2.84
C GLU A 308 20.84 3.44 3.51
N CYS A 309 21.88 3.32 4.35
CA CYS A 309 22.25 2.04 4.94
C CYS A 309 21.20 1.52 5.93
N LYS A 310 20.66 2.40 6.79
CA LYS A 310 19.64 2.00 7.76
C LYS A 310 18.34 1.64 7.05
N ALA A 311 17.92 2.41 6.04
CA ALA A 311 16.73 2.07 5.25
C ALA A 311 16.88 0.69 4.57
N ALA A 312 18.02 0.41 3.95
CA ALA A 312 18.28 -0.90 3.34
C ALA A 312 18.33 -2.04 4.38
N ALA A 313 18.95 -1.81 5.54
CA ALA A 313 18.98 -2.78 6.63
C ALA A 313 17.59 -3.09 7.20
N GLN A 314 16.73 -2.07 7.30
CA GLN A 314 15.33 -2.23 7.70
C GLN A 314 14.55 -3.04 6.67
N VAL A 315 14.71 -2.76 5.37
CA VAL A 315 14.10 -3.55 4.30
C VAL A 315 14.49 -5.03 4.40
N ARG A 316 15.78 -5.31 4.59
CA ARG A 316 16.25 -6.69 4.83
C ARG A 316 15.58 -7.33 6.04
N ALA A 317 15.54 -6.61 7.18
CA ALA A 317 14.98 -7.13 8.42
C ALA A 317 13.47 -7.40 8.29
N THR A 318 12.74 -6.51 7.61
CA THR A 318 11.32 -6.67 7.31
C THR A 318 11.06 -7.90 6.43
N VAL A 319 11.84 -8.11 5.37
CA VAL A 319 11.72 -9.31 4.52
C VAL A 319 11.95 -10.57 5.35
N ALA A 320 13.02 -10.61 6.15
CA ALA A 320 13.31 -11.77 7.00
C ALA A 320 12.22 -12.04 8.04
N ALA A 321 11.65 -10.99 8.66
CA ALA A 321 10.57 -11.13 9.63
C ALA A 321 9.28 -11.65 8.97
N LEU A 322 8.95 -11.16 7.78
CA LEU A 322 7.80 -11.61 7.00
C LEU A 322 7.90 -13.09 6.63
N GLU A 323 9.07 -13.49 6.11
CA GLU A 323 9.37 -14.89 5.75
C GLU A 323 9.28 -15.80 6.98
N ALA A 324 9.92 -15.43 8.08
CA ALA A 324 9.92 -16.21 9.31
C ALA A 324 8.51 -16.34 9.94
N TRP A 325 7.70 -15.28 9.84
CA TRP A 325 6.33 -15.31 10.35
C TRP A 325 5.40 -16.14 9.47
N GLY A 326 5.66 -16.22 8.16
CA GLY A 326 4.94 -17.09 7.22
C GLY A 326 3.82 -16.39 6.44
N ALA A 327 3.94 -15.08 6.20
CA ALA A 327 2.99 -14.34 5.36
C ALA A 327 3.17 -14.72 3.88
N SER A 328 2.09 -14.74 3.08
CA SER A 328 2.16 -15.20 1.68
C SER A 328 2.86 -14.22 0.74
N TYR A 329 2.79 -12.91 0.99
CA TYR A 329 3.42 -11.89 0.16
C TYR A 329 3.86 -10.70 1.00
N GLY A 330 4.86 -9.96 0.51
CA GLY A 330 5.25 -8.65 1.00
C GLY A 330 5.43 -7.68 -0.16
N ILE A 331 4.97 -6.44 -0.04
CA ILE A 331 5.11 -5.44 -1.09
C ILE A 331 5.91 -4.25 -0.60
N PHE A 332 7.06 -4.04 -1.22
CA PHE A 332 7.89 -2.88 -0.97
C PHE A 332 7.26 -1.63 -1.58
N TRP A 333 7.03 -0.61 -0.75
CA TRP A 333 6.70 0.75 -1.16
C TRP A 333 7.99 1.53 -1.36
N GLN A 334 8.37 1.91 -2.59
CA GLN A 334 7.69 1.70 -3.88
C GLN A 334 8.72 1.67 -5.03
N ALA A 335 8.29 1.60 -6.29
CA ALA A 335 9.20 1.52 -7.44
C ALA A 335 10.13 2.74 -7.53
N PHE A 336 9.59 3.95 -7.46
CA PHE A 336 10.37 5.19 -7.60
C PHE A 336 10.15 6.14 -6.43
N ASP A 337 11.15 6.98 -6.15
CA ASP A 337 10.92 8.16 -5.34
C ASP A 337 9.90 9.08 -6.02
N ASN A 338 8.86 9.43 -5.27
CA ASN A 338 7.95 10.49 -5.70
C ASN A 338 8.61 11.86 -5.54
N ASP A 339 8.07 12.87 -6.23
CA ASP A 339 8.36 14.27 -5.92
C ASP A 339 8.07 14.54 -4.44
N PRO A 340 8.77 15.52 -3.82
CA PRO A 340 8.48 15.93 -2.45
C PRO A 340 7.11 16.63 -2.48
N ALA A 341 6.03 15.86 -2.53
CA ALA A 341 4.66 16.33 -2.63
C ALA A 341 3.97 16.03 -1.30
N SER A 342 3.84 17.06 -0.46
CA SER A 342 3.02 17.14 0.76
C SER A 342 3.30 16.19 1.94
N GLY A 343 4.09 15.13 1.77
CA GLY A 343 4.45 14.20 2.84
C GLY A 343 5.60 14.69 3.74
N ILE A 344 5.69 14.15 4.96
CA ILE A 344 6.78 14.44 5.91
C ILE A 344 8.08 13.70 5.50
N TYR A 345 7.96 12.57 4.79
CA TYR A 345 9.06 11.66 4.49
C TYR A 345 9.13 11.31 3.00
N ASP A 346 10.33 11.28 2.43
CA ASP A 346 10.62 10.87 1.06
C ASP A 346 11.69 9.78 1.00
N GLY A 347 12.04 9.34 -0.21
CA GLY A 347 13.15 8.41 -0.38
C GLY A 347 12.74 6.98 -0.06
N PHE A 348 11.54 6.57 -0.46
CA PHE A 348 11.06 5.19 -0.31
C PHE A 348 11.35 4.32 -1.54
N GLY A 349 11.66 4.93 -2.69
CA GLY A 349 11.80 4.22 -3.95
C GLY A 349 12.93 3.18 -3.99
N ALA A 350 12.70 2.05 -4.64
CA ALA A 350 13.75 1.11 -5.03
C ALA A 350 14.70 1.82 -6.03
N TYR A 351 14.12 2.66 -6.88
CA TYR A 351 14.82 3.62 -7.71
C TYR A 351 14.66 5.03 -7.15
N ARG A 352 15.72 5.83 -7.27
CA ARG A 352 15.65 7.29 -7.11
C ARG A 352 14.94 7.90 -8.33
N ARG A 353 14.67 9.21 -8.26
CA ARG A 353 14.00 9.96 -9.34
C ARG A 353 14.76 9.91 -10.67
N ASP A 354 16.09 9.86 -10.62
CA ASP A 354 16.98 9.73 -11.78
C ASP A 354 17.11 8.28 -12.30
N ARG A 355 16.32 7.35 -11.75
CA ARG A 355 16.34 5.91 -12.02
C ARG A 355 17.60 5.17 -11.57
N SER A 356 18.47 5.80 -10.78
CA SER A 356 19.54 5.07 -10.11
C SER A 356 18.96 4.22 -8.98
N LEU A 357 19.53 3.02 -8.75
CA LEU A 357 19.09 2.15 -7.65
C LEU A 357 19.49 2.71 -6.29
N SER A 358 18.53 2.79 -5.36
CA SER A 358 18.82 2.99 -3.94
C SER A 358 19.48 1.75 -3.31
N LEU A 359 20.05 1.85 -2.10
CA LEU A 359 20.55 0.65 -1.43
C LEU A 359 19.41 -0.32 -1.07
N SER A 360 18.21 0.19 -0.82
CA SER A 360 17.01 -0.65 -0.69
C SER A 360 16.70 -1.38 -1.99
N GLY A 361 16.79 -0.70 -3.13
CA GLY A 361 16.64 -1.31 -4.46
C GLY A 361 17.68 -2.39 -4.73
N GLN A 362 18.95 -2.15 -4.40
CA GLN A 362 20.02 -3.17 -4.55
C GLN A 362 19.82 -4.36 -3.60
N THR A 363 19.30 -4.12 -2.38
CA THR A 363 18.93 -5.20 -1.45
C THR A 363 17.84 -6.10 -2.05
N LEU A 364 16.85 -5.51 -2.71
CA LEU A 364 15.80 -6.26 -3.42
C LEU A 364 16.35 -6.97 -4.65
N GLU A 365 17.19 -6.32 -5.46
CA GLU A 365 17.86 -6.95 -6.61
C GLU A 365 18.66 -8.19 -6.16
N ASN A 366 19.40 -8.10 -5.05
CA ASN A 366 20.09 -9.24 -4.45
C ASN A 366 19.13 -10.34 -4.00
N LEU A 367 18.00 -10.00 -3.36
CA LEU A 367 16.95 -10.96 -3.01
C LEU A 367 16.46 -11.70 -4.26
N TYR A 368 16.19 -10.98 -5.34
CA TYR A 368 15.66 -11.60 -6.56
C TYR A 368 16.69 -12.45 -7.31
N ALA A 369 17.98 -12.07 -7.24
CA ALA A 369 19.07 -12.81 -7.87
C ALA A 369 19.49 -14.05 -7.06
N THR A 370 19.48 -13.97 -5.72
CA THR A 370 20.11 -14.96 -4.84
C THR A 370 19.15 -15.68 -3.91
N GLY A 371 17.91 -15.20 -3.77
CA GLY A 371 16.96 -15.66 -2.76
C GLY A 371 17.26 -15.14 -1.35
N THR A 372 18.20 -14.20 -1.18
CA THR A 372 18.55 -13.63 0.13
C THR A 372 18.70 -12.10 0.05
N PRO A 373 18.03 -11.32 0.92
CA PRO A 373 18.06 -9.85 0.89
C PRO A 373 19.37 -9.28 1.48
N THR A 374 20.48 -9.43 0.75
CA THR A 374 21.78 -8.93 1.21
C THR A 374 21.92 -7.42 0.95
N VAL A 375 22.23 -6.65 2.00
CA VAL A 375 22.57 -5.23 1.86
C VAL A 375 24.01 -5.12 1.33
N PRO A 376 24.24 -4.48 0.17
CA PRO A 376 25.58 -4.28 -0.36
C PRO A 376 26.49 -3.52 0.61
N ALA A 377 27.78 -3.87 0.64
CA ALA A 377 28.75 -3.12 1.41
C ALA A 377 28.81 -1.66 0.91
N ALA A 378 28.59 -0.73 1.83
CA ALA A 378 28.39 0.67 1.49
C ALA A 378 28.91 1.59 2.59
N THR A 379 29.70 2.59 2.22
CA THR A 379 29.90 3.75 3.09
C THR A 379 28.68 4.65 2.99
N CYS A 380 28.02 4.90 4.13
CA CYS A 380 26.88 5.80 4.22
C CYS A 380 27.25 7.04 5.03
N ALA A 381 26.78 8.19 4.57
CA ALA A 381 26.82 9.40 5.37
C ALA A 381 25.93 9.25 6.60
N ALA A 382 26.32 9.86 7.71
CA ALA A 382 25.49 9.98 8.89
C ALA A 382 25.68 11.36 9.52
N ILE A 383 24.57 12.00 9.90
CA ILE A 383 24.58 13.19 10.76
C ILE A 383 24.57 12.71 12.21
N ASN A 384 25.51 13.21 13.01
CA ASN A 384 25.59 12.88 14.43
C ASN A 384 24.30 13.28 15.16
N ALA A 385 23.94 12.57 16.23
CA ALA A 385 22.82 12.98 17.07
C ALA A 385 23.06 14.40 17.62
N GLY A 386 22.13 15.32 17.38
CA GLY A 386 22.31 16.74 17.71
C GLY A 386 23.39 17.45 16.87
N GLY A 387 23.80 16.87 15.75
CA GLY A 387 24.87 17.37 14.90
C GLY A 387 24.50 18.59 14.05
N VAL A 388 23.24 19.02 14.05
CA VAL A 388 22.79 20.24 13.36
C VAL A 388 22.63 21.35 14.38
N VAL A 389 23.49 22.36 14.30
CA VAL A 389 23.56 23.47 15.27
C VAL A 389 23.73 24.80 14.57
N ASN A 390 23.47 25.91 15.26
CA ASN A 390 23.81 27.24 14.78
C ASN A 390 25.33 27.35 14.61
N GLY A 391 25.78 27.80 13.44
CA GLY A 391 27.19 27.77 13.03
C GLY A 391 28.07 28.79 13.72
N LYS A 392 27.50 29.76 14.44
CA LYS A 392 28.24 30.72 15.26
C LYS A 392 28.34 30.29 16.72
N THR A 393 27.24 29.80 17.29
CA THR A 393 27.13 29.49 18.73
C THR A 393 27.34 28.02 19.06
N PHE A 394 27.25 27.14 18.06
CA PHE A 394 27.24 25.68 18.20
C PHE A 394 26.16 25.16 19.15
N LYS A 395 25.06 25.91 19.29
CA LYS A 395 23.88 25.56 20.08
C LYS A 395 22.73 25.10 19.16
N PRO A 396 21.76 24.32 19.67
CA PRO A 396 20.62 23.87 18.88
C PRO A 396 19.60 24.98 18.55
N VAL A 397 19.76 26.18 19.12
CA VAL A 397 18.91 27.33 18.83
C VAL A 397 19.29 27.89 17.45
N ILE A 398 18.39 27.75 16.48
CA ILE A 398 18.60 28.13 15.08
C ILE A 398 17.46 29.06 14.65
N HIS A 399 17.79 30.14 13.95
CA HIS A 399 16.86 31.14 13.45
C HIS A 399 16.83 31.15 11.91
N PRO A 400 15.76 31.67 11.29
CA PRO A 400 15.75 31.93 9.85
C PRO A 400 16.96 32.77 9.40
N GLY A 401 17.65 32.32 8.35
CA GLY A 401 18.83 32.99 7.80
C GLY A 401 20.14 32.73 8.54
N ASP A 402 20.13 31.98 9.64
CA ASP A 402 21.36 31.56 10.31
C ASP A 402 22.26 30.71 9.40
N VAL A 403 23.57 30.80 9.61
CA VAL A 403 24.48 29.73 9.19
C VAL A 403 24.27 28.55 10.13
N ILE A 404 24.07 27.37 9.58
CA ILE A 404 24.05 26.11 10.35
C ILE A 404 25.36 25.35 10.11
N SER A 405 25.83 24.65 11.15
CA SER A 405 26.89 23.65 11.08
C SER A 405 26.27 22.27 11.22
N ILE A 406 26.61 21.36 10.30
CA ILE A 406 26.14 19.99 10.24
C ILE A 406 27.35 19.08 10.45
N PHE A 407 27.44 18.46 11.62
CA PHE A 407 28.48 17.51 11.98
C PHE A 407 28.06 16.08 11.72
N GLY A 408 28.96 15.31 11.12
CA GLY A 408 28.67 13.94 10.77
C GLY A 408 29.90 13.15 10.36
N SER A 409 29.67 12.04 9.67
CA SER A 409 30.71 11.19 9.11
C SER A 409 30.29 10.71 7.73
N GLY A 410 31.26 10.36 6.90
CA GLY A 410 31.02 9.82 5.58
C GLY A 410 30.37 10.82 4.61
N PHE A 411 30.49 12.13 4.83
CA PHE A 411 30.16 13.11 3.79
C PHE A 411 31.19 13.04 2.65
N SER A 412 30.83 13.52 1.46
CA SER A 412 31.82 13.69 0.40
C SER A 412 32.79 14.83 0.75
N ALA A 413 34.03 14.77 0.26
CA ALA A 413 34.96 15.90 0.42
C ALA A 413 34.48 17.17 -0.31
N SER A 414 33.68 17.00 -1.37
CA SER A 414 33.04 18.06 -2.13
C SER A 414 31.76 17.55 -2.80
N GLY A 415 30.86 18.46 -3.19
CA GLY A 415 29.68 18.13 -3.99
C GLY A 415 28.53 17.52 -3.19
N ASN A 416 28.47 17.78 -1.88
CA ASN A 416 27.30 17.44 -1.09
C ASN A 416 26.16 18.44 -1.37
N ILE A 417 24.94 18.00 -1.10
CA ILE A 417 23.73 18.82 -1.10
C ILE A 417 23.09 18.70 0.28
N VAL A 418 22.90 19.83 0.95
CA VAL A 418 22.11 19.91 2.19
C VAL A 418 20.67 20.13 1.83
N TRP A 419 19.79 19.30 2.38
CA TRP A 419 18.35 19.41 2.22
C TRP A 419 17.71 19.89 3.51
N ILE A 420 16.81 20.86 3.38
CA ILE A 420 15.97 21.37 4.47
C ILE A 420 14.52 21.12 4.07
N LYS A 421 13.78 20.31 4.85
CA LYS A 421 12.36 20.05 4.62
C LYS A 421 11.51 20.59 5.77
N GLN A 422 10.49 21.35 5.41
CA GLN A 422 9.53 21.93 6.33
C GLN A 422 8.12 21.79 5.75
N GLY A 423 7.40 20.77 6.21
CA GLY A 423 6.12 20.38 5.63
C GLY A 423 6.27 20.05 4.14
N ALA A 424 5.41 20.63 3.31
CA ALA A 424 5.45 20.44 1.84
C ALA A 424 6.60 21.20 1.15
N LYS A 425 7.35 22.05 1.86
CA LYS A 425 8.45 22.82 1.28
C LYS A 425 9.78 22.09 1.46
N SER A 426 10.56 22.04 0.38
CA SER A 426 11.90 21.46 0.36
C SER A 426 12.89 22.45 -0.25
N TYR A 427 14.04 22.60 0.40
CA TYR A 427 15.11 23.50 -0.04
C TYR A 427 16.40 22.72 -0.22
N GLN A 428 17.16 23.09 -1.25
CA GLN A 428 18.50 22.56 -1.52
C GLN A 428 19.54 23.66 -1.30
N ILE A 429 20.59 23.36 -0.55
CA ILE A 429 21.77 24.20 -0.38
C ILE A 429 22.97 23.41 -0.91
N LYS A 430 23.79 24.04 -1.76
CA LYS A 430 24.90 23.39 -2.47
C LYS A 430 26.12 24.31 -2.51
N ALA A 431 27.24 23.77 -2.99
CA ALA A 431 28.44 24.54 -3.23
C ALA A 431 28.16 25.84 -4.03
N GLY A 432 28.73 26.95 -3.56
CA GLY A 432 28.48 28.30 -4.08
C GLY A 432 27.39 29.09 -3.33
N SER A 433 26.61 28.46 -2.44
CA SER A 433 25.73 29.19 -1.52
C SER A 433 26.52 30.01 -0.49
N PRO A 434 25.95 31.09 0.09
CA PRO A 434 26.59 31.86 1.15
C PRO A 434 27.04 30.99 2.33
N TRP A 435 28.24 31.27 2.85
CA TRP A 435 28.87 30.56 3.97
C TRP A 435 29.00 29.03 3.76
N TRP A 436 29.04 28.58 2.50
CA TRP A 436 29.27 27.18 2.18
C TRP A 436 30.69 26.75 2.50
N HIS A 437 30.81 25.73 3.34
CA HIS A 437 32.03 24.96 3.54
C HIS A 437 31.64 23.50 3.69
N GLU A 438 32.37 22.58 3.08
CA GLU A 438 32.10 21.15 3.21
C GLU A 438 33.40 20.35 3.35
N SER A 439 33.32 19.26 4.11
CA SER A 439 34.36 18.28 4.30
C SER A 439 33.71 16.92 4.62
N ALA A 440 34.52 15.87 4.76
CA ALA A 440 34.02 14.53 5.11
C ALA A 440 33.31 14.44 6.48
N GLY A 441 33.51 15.42 7.38
CA GLY A 441 32.93 15.41 8.73
C GLY A 441 32.10 16.64 9.11
N GLN A 442 32.06 17.68 8.28
CA GLN A 442 31.33 18.92 8.58
C GLN A 442 30.89 19.64 7.31
N ILE A 443 29.65 20.13 7.31
CA ILE A 443 29.14 21.09 6.31
C ILE A 443 28.62 22.33 7.03
N ASN A 444 28.98 23.52 6.55
CA ASN A 444 28.40 24.80 6.97
C ASN A 444 27.61 25.39 5.80
N ALA A 445 26.44 25.95 6.10
CA ALA A 445 25.55 26.50 5.08
C ALA A 445 24.59 27.53 5.67
N THR A 446 24.29 28.62 4.96
CA THR A 446 23.22 29.55 5.35
C THR A 446 21.84 28.95 5.06
N LEU A 447 20.93 29.00 6.05
CA LEU A 447 19.54 28.61 5.86
C LEU A 447 18.87 29.47 4.78
N PRO A 448 18.12 28.87 3.83
CA PRO A 448 17.40 29.61 2.81
C PRO A 448 16.36 30.56 3.42
N ALA A 449 16.20 31.76 2.83
CA ALA A 449 15.26 32.78 3.32
C ALA A 449 13.78 32.32 3.36
N GLY A 450 13.42 31.26 2.65
CA GLY A 450 12.08 30.67 2.69
C GLY A 450 11.80 29.79 3.92
N VAL A 451 12.83 29.36 4.66
CA VAL A 451 12.68 28.58 5.89
C VAL A 451 12.13 29.50 6.98
N VAL A 452 11.00 29.13 7.57
CA VAL A 452 10.33 29.92 8.60
C VAL A 452 10.45 29.25 9.97
N THR A 453 10.08 29.97 11.02
CA THR A 453 9.91 29.41 12.38
C THR A 453 8.98 28.19 12.35
N GLY A 454 9.35 27.13 13.04
CA GLY A 454 8.56 25.91 13.11
C GLY A 454 9.32 24.76 13.76
N ARG A 455 8.59 23.71 14.15
CA ARG A 455 9.16 22.49 14.71
C ARG A 455 9.36 21.43 13.66
N ASN A 456 10.21 20.45 13.96
CA ASN A 456 10.43 19.24 13.14
C ASN A 456 10.86 19.55 11.70
N VAL A 457 11.73 20.54 11.51
CA VAL A 457 12.38 20.78 10.22
C VAL A 457 13.41 19.67 10.02
N ASN A 458 13.24 18.87 8.97
CA ASN A 458 14.15 17.76 8.69
C ASN A 458 15.35 18.26 7.89
N VAL A 459 16.56 18.03 8.42
CA VAL A 459 17.84 18.34 7.79
C VAL A 459 18.57 17.05 7.47
N TYR A 460 18.94 16.86 6.21
CA TYR A 460 19.75 15.71 5.78
C TYR A 460 20.73 16.09 4.66
N VAL A 461 21.72 15.23 4.41
CA VAL A 461 22.78 15.46 3.41
C VAL A 461 22.69 14.39 2.33
N THR A 462 22.73 14.81 1.06
CA THR A 462 23.00 13.93 -0.08
C THR A 462 24.45 14.10 -0.50
N ARG A 463 25.19 13.00 -0.59
CA ARG A 463 26.58 12.95 -1.06
C ARG A 463 26.66 13.15 -2.57
N SER A 464 27.87 13.38 -3.07
CA SER A 464 28.18 13.46 -4.51
C SER A 464 27.84 12.18 -5.29
N ASP A 465 27.79 11.02 -4.62
CA ASP A 465 27.38 9.72 -5.17
C ASP A 465 25.87 9.43 -4.98
N ALA A 466 25.06 10.47 -4.74
CA ALA A 466 23.62 10.42 -4.52
C ALA A 466 23.14 9.62 -3.29
N ARG A 467 24.06 9.20 -2.41
CA ARG A 467 23.68 8.54 -1.15
C ARG A 467 23.24 9.55 -0.10
N VAL A 468 22.18 9.20 0.63
CA VAL A 468 21.51 10.08 1.60
C VAL A 468 21.91 9.70 3.04
N SER A 469 22.20 10.70 3.87
CA SER A 469 22.42 10.54 5.32
C SER A 469 21.11 10.31 6.07
N ASN A 470 21.18 9.93 7.35
CA ASN A 470 20.01 10.09 8.22
C ASN A 470 19.62 11.57 8.33
N GLY A 471 18.33 11.79 8.59
CA GLY A 471 17.77 13.09 8.90
C GLY A 471 17.91 13.45 10.37
N GLN A 472 17.98 14.74 10.66
CA GLN A 472 17.86 15.32 11.99
C GLN A 472 16.69 16.30 11.99
N LEU A 473 15.75 16.10 12.91
CA LEU A 473 14.68 17.05 13.15
C LEU A 473 15.20 18.17 14.06
N ILE A 474 15.08 19.41 13.60
CA ILE A 474 15.43 20.61 14.37
C ILE A 474 14.22 21.53 14.51
N ASP A 475 14.30 22.41 15.51
CA ASP A 475 13.36 23.51 15.68
C ASP A 475 14.00 24.81 15.17
N ILE A 476 13.25 25.57 14.37
CA ILE A 476 13.62 26.91 13.94
C ILE A 476 12.82 27.89 14.81
N THR A 477 13.52 28.73 15.57
CA THR A 477 12.95 29.67 16.54
C THR A 477 12.96 31.12 16.02
N PRO A 478 12.06 32.00 16.50
CA PRO A 478 12.15 33.43 16.22
C PRO A 478 13.51 34.01 16.66
N SER A 479 14.07 34.91 15.85
CA SER A 479 15.32 35.63 16.11
C SER A 479 15.26 36.64 17.23
#